data_AF-A0A3A9ER94-F1
#
_entry.id   AF-A0A3A9ER94-F1
#
_cell.length_a   1.000
_cell.length_b   1.000
_cell.length_c   1.000
_cell.angle_alpha   90.00
_cell.angle_beta   90.00
_cell.angle_gamma   90.00
#
_symmetry.space_group_name_H-M   'P 1'
#
loop_
_entity.id
_entity.type
_entity.pdbx_description
1 polymer ?
#
loop_
_entity_poly.entity_id
_entity_poly.type
_entity_poly.pdbx_seq_one_letter_code
_entity_poly.pdbx_strand_id
1 'polypeptide(L)'
;MYPAPHRSPEEKFIDAVNKRIQNQSAPTNLQTLRKIAGYSQRVLSEKSGVNLRTLQQYELRAKDITKASGRSLSALSKTLGCRMEDLLEYAMNEAD
;
A
#
# COMPACT_ATOMS: atom_id res chain seq x y z
N MET A 1 -12.71 -27.49 -31.89
CA MET A 1 -12.31 -26.08 -31.76
C MET A 1 -12.63 -25.67 -30.33
N TYR A 2 -11.64 -25.44 -29.47
CA TYR A 2 -11.91 -25.10 -28.06
C TYR A 2 -12.30 -23.61 -27.94
N PRO A 3 -13.43 -23.26 -27.31
CA PRO A 3 -13.76 -21.87 -27.06
C PRO A 3 -12.78 -21.30 -26.03
N ALA A 4 -12.33 -20.06 -26.26
CA ALA A 4 -11.49 -19.35 -25.30
C ALA A 4 -12.18 -19.32 -23.92
N PRO A 5 -11.51 -19.76 -22.84
CA PRO A 5 -12.15 -19.82 -21.53
C PRO A 5 -12.59 -18.41 -21.13
N HIS A 6 -13.85 -18.30 -20.72
CA HIS A 6 -14.45 -17.05 -20.25
C HIS A 6 -13.75 -16.65 -18.95
N ARG A 7 -12.69 -15.85 -19.08
CA ARG A 7 -11.88 -15.41 -17.95
C ARG A 7 -12.75 -14.58 -17.01
N SER A 8 -12.90 -15.05 -15.78
CA SER A 8 -13.80 -14.43 -14.80
C SER A 8 -13.30 -13.03 -14.43
N PRO A 9 -14.18 -12.11 -13.98
CA PRO A 9 -13.78 -10.77 -13.55
C PRO A 9 -12.71 -10.77 -12.45
N GLU A 10 -12.75 -11.79 -11.59
CA GLU A 10 -11.80 -11.99 -10.49
C GLU A 10 -10.40 -12.36 -10.98
N GLU A 11 -10.29 -13.22 -11.99
CA GLU A 11 -9.00 -13.57 -12.60
C GLU A 11 -8.37 -12.39 -13.36
N LYS A 12 -9.21 -11.57 -14.02
CA LYS A 12 -8.74 -10.33 -14.66
C LYS A 12 -8.25 -9.30 -13.64
N PHE A 13 -8.90 -9.25 -12.47
CA PHE A 13 -8.48 -8.39 -11.37
C PHE A 13 -7.14 -8.86 -10.79
N ILE A 14 -6.98 -10.17 -10.55
CA ILE A 14 -5.73 -10.77 -10.08
C ILE A 14 -4.60 -10.51 -11.08
N ASP A 15 -4.84 -10.64 -12.38
CA ASP A 15 -3.84 -10.34 -13.43
C ASP A 15 -3.46 -8.85 -13.49
N ALA A 16 -4.43 -7.95 -13.35
CA ALA A 16 -4.18 -6.51 -13.32
C ALA A 16 -3.37 -6.12 -12.07
N VAL A 17 -3.67 -6.75 -10.93
CA VAL A 17 -2.93 -6.58 -9.67
C VAL A 17 -1.53 -7.17 -9.79
N ASN A 18 -1.37 -8.39 -10.34
CA ASN A 18 -0.09 -9.05 -10.52
C ASN A 18 0.83 -8.30 -11.50
N LYS A 19 0.30 -7.78 -12.61
CA LYS A 19 1.06 -6.89 -13.52
C LYS A 19 1.50 -5.60 -12.85
N ARG A 20 0.71 -5.08 -11.91
CA ARG A 20 1.08 -3.89 -11.12
C ARG A 20 2.17 -4.21 -10.10
N ILE A 21 2.14 -5.41 -9.51
CA ILE A 21 3.14 -5.91 -8.57
C ILE A 21 4.47 -6.18 -9.27
N GLN A 22 4.47 -6.76 -10.49
CA GLN A 22 5.71 -7.05 -11.23
C GLN A 22 6.46 -5.79 -11.70
N ASN A 23 5.77 -4.66 -11.87
CA ASN A 23 6.38 -3.39 -12.28
C ASN A 23 6.77 -2.48 -11.11
N GLN A 24 6.58 -2.92 -9.85
CA GLN A 24 6.90 -2.12 -8.68
C GLN A 24 8.29 -2.45 -8.14
N SER A 25 9.10 -1.39 -7.98
CA SER A 25 10.24 -1.38 -7.06
C SER A 25 9.82 -1.88 -5.67
N ALA A 26 10.81 -2.25 -4.84
CA ALA A 26 10.62 -2.83 -3.51
C ALA A 26 9.39 -2.27 -2.75
N PRO A 27 8.61 -3.13 -2.06
CA PRO A 27 7.38 -2.73 -1.40
C PRO A 27 7.63 -1.55 -0.44
N THR A 28 6.67 -0.63 -0.36
CA THR A 28 6.73 0.51 0.55
C THR A 28 6.80 0.04 2.01
N ASN A 29 7.37 0.86 2.90
CA ASN A 29 7.42 0.53 4.33
C ASN A 29 6.00 0.33 4.89
N LEU A 30 5.06 1.19 4.48
CA LEU A 30 3.64 1.05 4.81
C LEU A 30 3.05 -0.29 4.33
N GLN A 31 3.31 -0.70 3.09
CA GLN A 31 2.79 -1.96 2.55
C GLN A 31 3.39 -3.17 3.28
N THR A 32 4.68 -3.11 3.62
CA THR A 32 5.39 -4.15 4.36
C THR A 32 4.81 -4.30 5.77
N LEU A 33 4.71 -3.21 6.53
CA LEU A 33 4.14 -3.20 7.88
C LEU A 33 2.68 -3.63 7.89
N ARG A 34 1.89 -3.20 6.90
CA ARG A 34 0.49 -3.65 6.75
C ARG A 34 0.39 -5.16 6.57
N LYS A 35 1.24 -5.75 5.73
CA LYS A 35 1.25 -7.19 5.49
C LYS A 35 1.70 -7.97 6.72
N ILE A 36 2.71 -7.48 7.45
CA ILE A 36 3.14 -8.06 8.73
C ILE A 36 1.99 -8.06 9.75
N ALA A 37 1.22 -6.97 9.81
CA ALA A 37 0.04 -6.87 10.66
C ALA A 37 -1.18 -7.68 10.15
N GLY A 38 -1.10 -8.34 8.99
CA GLY A 38 -2.17 -9.16 8.42
C GLY A 38 -3.38 -8.38 7.91
N TYR A 39 -3.25 -7.06 7.69
CA TYR A 39 -4.38 -6.23 7.26
C TYR A 39 -4.48 -6.11 5.74
N SER A 40 -5.71 -6.11 5.21
CA SER A 40 -5.95 -5.62 3.84
C SER A 40 -5.94 -4.08 3.82
N GLN A 41 -5.81 -3.47 2.64
CA GLN A 41 -5.88 -2.00 2.51
C GLN A 41 -7.21 -1.45 3.06
N ARG A 42 -8.30 -2.19 2.85
CA ARG A 42 -9.63 -1.84 3.36
C ARG A 42 -9.71 -1.95 4.88
N VAL A 43 -9.22 -3.04 5.45
CA VAL A 43 -9.20 -3.24 6.91
C VAL A 43 -8.33 -2.18 7.60
N LEU A 44 -7.17 -1.84 7.02
CA LEU A 44 -6.33 -0.77 7.55
C LEU A 44 -7.02 0.59 7.47
N SER A 45 -7.73 0.88 6.37
CA SER A 45 -8.51 2.10 6.21
C SER A 45 -9.59 2.23 7.29
N GLU A 46 -10.36 1.16 7.50
CA GLU A 46 -11.44 1.11 8.49
C GLU A 46 -10.90 1.26 9.92
N LYS A 47 -9.78 0.61 10.25
CA LYS A 47 -9.16 0.70 11.59
C LYS A 47 -8.48 2.03 11.87
N SER A 48 -7.77 2.59 10.89
CA SER A 48 -6.98 3.84 11.05
C SER A 48 -7.79 5.10 10.82
N GLY A 49 -8.96 5.00 10.20
CA GLY A 49 -9.75 6.15 9.77
C GLY A 49 -9.11 6.94 8.62
N VAL A 50 -8.02 6.44 8.04
CA VAL A 50 -7.41 7.02 6.82
C VAL A 50 -8.17 6.52 5.60
N ASN A 51 -8.46 7.42 4.66
CA ASN A 51 -9.19 7.07 3.43
C ASN A 51 -8.44 6.00 2.62
N LEU A 52 -9.16 4.95 2.19
CA LEU A 52 -8.64 3.85 1.37
C LEU A 52 -7.90 4.34 0.12
N ARG A 53 -8.41 5.38 -0.54
CA ARG A 53 -7.76 5.95 -1.73
C ARG A 53 -6.42 6.56 -1.39
N THR A 54 -6.31 7.20 -0.22
CA THR A 54 -5.06 7.80 0.25
C THR A 54 -4.03 6.73 0.62
N LEU A 55 -4.45 5.65 1.29
CA LEU A 55 -3.61 4.48 1.57
C LEU A 55 -3.07 3.85 0.29
N GLN A 56 -3.93 3.65 -0.72
CA GLN A 56 -3.51 3.16 -2.03
C GLN A 56 -2.48 4.08 -2.69
N GLN A 57 -2.68 5.41 -2.62
CA GLN A 57 -1.72 6.36 -3.18
C GLN A 57 -0.36 6.31 -2.46
N TYR A 58 -0.34 6.11 -1.15
CA TYR A 58 0.91 5.91 -0.41
C TYR A 58 1.60 4.61 -0.84
N GLU A 59 0.89 3.49 -0.90
CA GLU A 59 1.49 2.20 -1.32
C GLU A 59 1.95 2.20 -2.79
N LEU A 60 1.30 2.99 -3.66
CA LEU A 60 1.67 3.17 -5.06
C LEU A 60 2.78 4.22 -5.26
N ARG A 61 3.30 4.85 -4.21
CA ARG A 61 4.21 6.02 -4.27
C ARG A 61 3.69 7.18 -5.11
N ALA A 62 2.38 7.23 -5.34
CA ALA A 62 1.73 8.36 -6.01
C ALA A 62 1.59 9.57 -5.07
N LYS A 63 1.72 9.34 -3.75
CA LYS A 63 1.74 10.38 -2.73
C LYS A 63 2.86 10.08 -1.73
N ASP A 64 3.59 11.12 -1.33
CA ASP A 64 4.64 11.00 -0.34
C ASP A 64 4.03 10.77 1.05
N ILE A 65 4.30 9.61 1.64
CA ILE A 65 3.88 9.31 3.02
C ILE A 65 4.62 10.17 4.04
N THR A 66 5.84 10.62 3.71
CA THR A 66 6.62 11.54 4.56
C THR A 66 5.96 12.91 4.74
N LYS A 67 5.13 13.31 3.77
CA LYS A 67 4.32 14.54 3.81
C LYS A 67 2.89 14.28 4.29
N ALA A 68 2.58 13.10 4.80
CA ALA A 68 1.27 12.81 5.38
C ALA A 68 1.04 13.67 6.64
N SER A 69 -0.23 13.99 6.92
CA SER A 69 -0.55 14.74 8.13
C SER A 69 -0.11 13.95 9.36
N GLY A 70 0.40 14.63 10.39
CA GLY A 70 0.81 13.99 11.64
C GLY A 70 -0.33 13.17 12.28
N ARG A 71 -1.59 13.60 12.10
CA ARG A 71 -2.77 12.84 12.54
C ARG A 71 -2.90 11.51 11.80
N SER A 72 -2.71 11.50 10.48
CA SER A 72 -2.75 10.28 9.67
C SER A 72 -1.60 9.34 10.03
N LEU A 73 -0.37 9.84 10.18
CA LEU A 73 0.78 9.04 10.59
C LEU A 73 0.57 8.43 11.97
N SER A 74 0.09 9.23 12.94
CA SER A 74 -0.21 8.74 14.29
C SER A 74 -1.30 7.68 14.30
N ALA A 75 -2.35 7.84 13.49
CA ALA A 75 -3.42 6.84 13.39
C ALA A 75 -2.90 5.53 12.79
N LEU A 76 -2.14 5.61 11.70
CA LEU A 76 -1.54 4.44 11.04
C LEU A 76 -0.59 3.71 11.99
N SER A 77 0.31 4.46 12.65
CA SER A 77 1.32 3.89 13.54
C SER A 77 0.66 3.17 14.73
N LYS A 78 -0.37 3.78 15.34
CA LYS A 78 -1.16 3.14 16.40
C LYS A 78 -1.87 1.87 15.93
N THR A 79 -2.44 1.87 14.72
CA THR A 79 -3.13 0.67 14.21
C THR A 79 -2.20 -0.46 13.82
N LEU A 80 -1.00 -0.13 13.35
CA LEU A 80 0.02 -1.09 12.92
C LEU A 80 0.93 -1.52 14.08
N GLY A 81 0.84 -0.86 15.23
CA GLY A 81 1.71 -1.13 16.37
C GLY A 81 3.17 -0.73 16.13
N CYS A 82 3.42 0.22 15.23
CA CYS A 82 4.75 0.72 14.89
C CYS A 82 4.91 2.18 15.30
N ARG A 83 6.13 2.70 15.19
CA ARG A 83 6.37 4.13 15.35
C ARG A 83 6.05 4.87 14.05
N MET A 84 5.92 6.19 14.15
CA MET A 84 5.65 7.01 12.95
C MET A 84 6.85 7.00 11.99
N GLU A 85 8.07 6.94 12.53
CA GLU A 85 9.30 6.92 11.72
C GLU A 85 9.42 5.65 10.88
N ASP A 86 8.89 4.53 11.37
CA ASP A 86 8.89 3.24 10.65
C ASP A 86 8.03 3.29 9.38
N LEU A 87 7.08 4.23 9.29
CA LEU A 87 6.24 4.43 8.11
C LEU A 87 6.91 5.30 7.05
N LEU A 88 7.92 6.08 7.42
CA LEU A 88 8.59 7.01 6.52
C LEU A 88 9.51 6.25 5.57
N GLU A 89 9.55 6.71 4.32
CA GLU A 89 10.55 6.27 3.35
C GLU A 89 11.61 7.35 3.22
N TYR A 90 12.83 7.03 3.68
CA TYR A 90 14.00 7.79 3.31
C TYR A 90 14.46 7.23 1.96
N ALA A 91 14.02 7.87 0.88
CA ALA A 91 14.83 7.77 -0.33
C ALA A 91 16.23 8.25 0.11
N MET A 92 17.25 7.41 -0.02
CA MET A 92 18.62 7.90 -0.07
C MET A 92 18.62 8.87 -1.25
N ASN A 93 18.45 10.16 -0.96
CA ASN A 93 18.83 11.19 -1.90
C ASN A 93 20.31 10.93 -2.13
N GLU A 94 20.67 10.45 -3.32
CA GLU A 94 22.04 10.55 -3.78
C GLU A 94 22.43 12.02 -3.58
N ALA A 95 23.40 12.24 -2.70
CA ALA A 95 23.99 13.54 -2.50
C ALA A 95 24.63 13.93 -3.85
N ASP A 96 24.11 14.98 -4.47
CA ASP A 96 24.84 15.74 -5.49
C ASP A 96 26.13 16.33 -4.88
#